data_AF-A0A2V9E1U5-F1
#
_entry.id   AF-A0A2V9E1U5-F1
#
_cell.length_a   1.000
_cell.length_b   1.000
_cell.length_c   1.000
_cell.angle_alpha   90.00
_cell.angle_beta   90.00
_cell.angle_gamma   90.00
#
_symmetry.space_group_name_H-M   'P 1'
#
loop_
_entity.id
_entity.type
_entity.pdbx_description
1 polymer ?
#
loop_
_entity_poly.entity_id
_entity_poly.type
_entity_poly.pdbx_seq_one_letter_code
_entity_poly.pdbx_strand_id
1 'polypeptide(L)'
;MIDTTQIELSTDLQELIERLAENNHDHWARKRIEEGWRYGPERNDSYKEHPDLVPYAELSESEKAYDRNTVIEVLKAIIALGYDIKRT
;
A
#
# COMPACT_ATOMS: atom_id res chain seq x y z
N MET A 1 -17.76 6.44 6.86
CA MET A 1 -16.92 5.45 6.14
C MET A 1 -17.78 4.82 5.08
N ILE A 2 -17.25 4.53 3.89
CA ILE A 2 -17.99 3.80 2.85
C ILE A 2 -18.17 2.36 3.36
N ASP A 3 -19.38 1.80 3.27
CA ASP A 3 -19.63 0.42 3.67
C ASP A 3 -19.11 -0.53 2.59
N THR A 4 -18.07 -1.28 2.92
CA THR A 4 -17.39 -2.24 2.04
C THR A 4 -17.64 -3.69 2.49
N THR A 5 -18.49 -3.92 3.50
CA THR A 5 -18.62 -5.24 4.16
C THR A 5 -19.16 -6.33 3.24
N GLN A 6 -19.99 -5.96 2.26
CA GLN A 6 -20.58 -6.89 1.29
C GLN A 6 -19.83 -6.93 -0.05
N ILE A 7 -18.70 -6.22 -0.16
CA ILE A 7 -17.93 -6.17 -1.41
C ILE A 7 -16.79 -7.19 -1.36
N GLU A 8 -16.87 -8.17 -2.24
CA GLU A 8 -15.80 -9.13 -2.50
C GLU A 8 -15.05 -8.74 -3.78
N LEU A 9 -13.72 -8.69 -3.70
CA LEU A 9 -12.87 -8.43 -4.87
C LEU A 9 -12.62 -9.73 -5.62
N SER A 10 -12.74 -9.68 -6.94
CA SER A 10 -12.42 -10.81 -7.80
C SER A 10 -10.92 -11.11 -7.82
N THR A 11 -10.55 -12.37 -8.05
CA THR A 11 -9.16 -12.86 -8.02
C THR A 11 -8.29 -12.31 -9.16
N ASP A 12 -8.91 -11.83 -10.23
CA ASP A 12 -8.22 -11.14 -11.33
C ASP A 12 -7.63 -9.78 -10.92
N LEU A 13 -8.08 -9.22 -9.80
CA LEU A 13 -7.54 -7.98 -9.24
C LEU A 13 -6.28 -8.19 -8.38
N GLN A 14 -5.83 -9.43 -8.14
CA GLN A 14 -4.66 -9.70 -7.29
C GLN A 14 -3.39 -9.02 -7.80
N GLU A 15 -3.11 -9.10 -9.11
CA GLU A 15 -1.96 -8.40 -9.71
C GLU A 15 -2.10 -6.88 -9.59
N LEU A 16 -3.32 -6.35 -9.73
CA LEU A 16 -3.58 -4.92 -9.54
C LEU A 16 -3.33 -4.49 -8.10
N ILE A 17 -3.77 -5.29 -7.13
CA ILE A 17 -3.58 -5.03 -5.70
C ILE A 17 -2.09 -4.94 -5.37
N GLU A 18 -1.28 -5.92 -5.80
CA GLU A 18 0.16 -5.92 -5.54
C GLU A 18 0.85 -4.71 -6.15
N ARG A 19 0.55 -4.38 -7.41
CA ARG A 19 1.16 -3.23 -8.09
C ARG A 19 0.77 -1.90 -7.47
N LEU A 20 -0.46 -1.77 -6.99
CA LEU A 20 -0.91 -0.57 -6.30
C LEU A 20 -0.31 -0.46 -4.89
N ALA A 21 -0.10 -1.59 -4.21
CA ALA A 21 0.55 -1.64 -2.91
C ALA A 21 2.02 -1.21 -3.01
N GLU A 22 2.76 -1.76 -3.99
CA GLU A 22 4.13 -1.35 -4.31
C GLU A 22 4.20 0.14 -4.66
N ASN A 23 3.31 0.64 -5.53
CA ASN A 23 3.28 2.05 -5.89
C ASN A 23 2.95 2.97 -4.70
N ASN A 24 2.08 2.54 -3.78
CA ASN A 24 1.77 3.28 -2.56
C ASN A 24 2.99 3.39 -1.66
N HIS A 25 3.70 2.28 -1.45
CA HIS A 25 4.94 2.22 -0.70
C HIS A 25 6.01 3.13 -1.30
N ASP A 26 6.24 3.04 -2.61
CA ASP A 26 7.22 3.88 -3.33
C ASP A 26 6.92 5.37 -3.17
N HIS A 27 5.64 5.75 -3.24
CA HIS A 27 5.24 7.13 -3.03
C HIS A 27 5.54 7.61 -1.61
N TRP A 28 5.21 6.80 -0.61
CA TRP A 28 5.52 7.07 0.79
C TRP A 28 7.03 7.18 1.01
N ALA A 29 7.81 6.21 0.51
CA ALA A 29 9.26 6.14 0.67
C ALA A 29 9.94 7.35 0.03
N ARG A 30 9.56 7.71 -1.21
CA ARG A 30 10.07 8.90 -1.90
C ARG A 30 9.80 10.17 -1.09
N LYS A 31 8.57 10.36 -0.60
CA LYS A 31 8.23 11.53 0.22
C LYS A 31 9.05 11.59 1.52
N ARG A 32 9.25 10.44 2.17
CA ARG A 32 10.08 10.36 3.38
C ARG A 32 11.54 10.70 3.10
N ILE A 33 12.09 10.21 1.99
CA ILE A 33 13.45 10.56 1.56
C ILE A 33 13.56 12.07 1.27
N GLU A 34 12.58 12.68 0.60
CA GLU A 34 12.51 14.13 0.38
C GLU A 34 12.45 14.93 1.70
N GLU A 35 11.79 14.38 2.73
CA GLU A 35 11.75 14.94 4.09
C GLU A 35 13.06 14.72 4.89
N GLY A 36 14.06 14.06 4.31
CA GLY A 36 15.35 13.76 4.91
C GLY A 36 15.39 12.50 5.76
N TRP A 37 14.41 11.60 5.60
CA TRP A 37 14.47 10.27 6.20
C TRP A 37 15.41 9.36 5.42
N ARG A 38 16.00 8.39 6.13
CA ARG A 38 16.86 7.35 5.57
C ARG A 38 16.53 5.99 6.17
N TYR A 39 17.03 4.95 5.54
CA TYR A 39 17.00 3.62 6.13
C TYR A 39 17.73 3.58 7.50
N GLY A 40 17.15 2.86 8.44
CA GLY A 40 17.82 2.42 9.67
C GLY A 40 17.11 1.18 10.22
N PRO A 41 17.78 0.33 11.02
CA PRO A 41 17.27 -0.97 11.44
C PRO A 41 16.00 -0.89 12.31
N GLU A 42 15.78 0.26 12.95
CA GLU A 42 14.62 0.56 13.76
C GLU A 42 14.16 2.00 13.47
N ARG A 43 12.90 2.30 13.77
CA ARG A 43 12.39 3.65 13.61
C ARG A 43 13.03 4.60 14.62
N ASN A 44 13.63 5.68 14.13
CA ASN A 44 14.20 6.72 14.96
C ASN A 44 13.86 8.12 14.42
N ASP A 45 12.87 8.77 15.01
CA ASP A 45 12.37 10.07 14.53
C ASP A 45 13.40 11.19 14.73
N SER A 46 14.23 11.13 15.77
CA SER A 46 15.29 12.12 16.03
C SER A 46 16.35 12.12 14.94
N TYR A 47 16.71 10.94 14.43
CA TYR A 47 17.67 10.79 13.34
C TYR A 47 17.01 10.65 11.96
N LYS A 48 15.67 10.64 11.91
CA LYS A 48 14.85 10.37 10.73
C LYS A 48 15.21 9.05 10.07
N GLU A 49 15.14 7.96 10.82
CA GLU A 49 15.41 6.60 10.33
C GLU A 49 14.12 5.76 10.35
N HIS A 50 13.92 4.94 9.32
CA HIS A 50 12.80 4.00 9.25
C HIS A 50 13.23 2.68 8.61
N PRO A 51 12.82 1.52 9.17
CA PRO A 51 13.22 0.19 8.66
C PRO A 51 12.64 -0.09 7.27
N ASP A 52 11.43 0.40 7.01
CA ASP A 52 10.75 0.14 5.74
C ASP A 52 11.20 1.03 4.57
N LEU A 53 12.23 1.87 4.75
CA LEU A 53 12.85 2.59 3.63
C LEU A 53 13.78 1.68 2.82
N VAL A 54 13.20 0.60 2.31
CA VAL A 54 13.77 -0.43 1.44
C VAL A 54 12.81 -0.68 0.26
N PRO A 55 13.26 -1.33 -0.84
CA PRO A 55 12.37 -1.72 -1.92
C PRO A 55 11.17 -2.55 -1.42
N TYR A 56 9.99 -2.38 -2.01
CA TYR A 56 8.76 -3.09 -1.60
C TYR A 56 8.97 -4.61 -1.53
N ALA A 57 9.75 -5.19 -2.45
CA ALA A 57 10.07 -6.62 -2.45
C ALA A 57 10.78 -7.11 -1.18
N GLU A 58 11.52 -6.23 -0.50
CA GLU A 58 12.30 -6.52 0.71
C GLU A 58 11.53 -6.28 2.02
N LEU A 59 10.32 -5.72 1.93
CA LEU A 59 9.45 -5.57 3.10
C LEU A 59 9.08 -6.93 3.71
N SER A 60 8.82 -6.90 5.01
CA SER A 60 8.20 -8.03 5.68
C SER A 60 6.80 -8.30 5.13
N GLU A 61 6.34 -9.54 5.21
CA GLU A 61 5.00 -9.90 4.75
C GLU A 61 3.89 -9.20 5.54
N SER A 62 4.14 -8.80 6.79
CA SER A 62 3.19 -8.01 7.57
C SER A 62 3.03 -6.59 7.03
N GLU A 63 4.12 -5.94 6.63
CA GLU A 63 4.06 -4.60 6.03
C GLU A 63 3.42 -4.65 4.63
N LYS A 64 3.80 -5.63 3.80
CA LYS A 64 3.12 -5.85 2.51
C LYS A 64 1.64 -6.12 2.69
N ALA A 65 1.25 -6.92 3.69
CA ALA A 65 -0.16 -7.16 3.99
C ALA A 65 -0.88 -5.86 4.39
N TYR A 66 -0.24 -4.97 5.13
CA TYR A 66 -0.79 -3.66 5.47
C TYR A 66 -1.04 -2.80 4.22
N ASP A 67 -0.06 -2.70 3.31
CA ASP A 67 -0.22 -1.96 2.05
C ASP A 67 -1.33 -2.55 1.17
N ARG A 68 -1.36 -3.88 1.03
CA ARG A 68 -2.42 -4.57 0.27
C ARG A 68 -3.80 -4.35 0.86
N ASN A 69 -3.94 -4.42 2.18
CA ASN A 69 -5.21 -4.17 2.85
C ASN A 69 -5.71 -2.74 2.61
N THR A 70 -4.78 -1.77 2.62
CA THR A 70 -5.10 -0.37 2.29
C THR A 70 -5.65 -0.25 0.88
N VAL A 71 -5.00 -0.90 -0.10
CA VAL A 71 -5.47 -0.94 -1.49
C VAL A 71 -6.81 -1.65 -1.62
N ILE A 72 -6.99 -2.81 -0.98
CA ILE A 72 -8.21 -3.60 -1.01
C ILE A 72 -9.42 -2.76 -0.57
N GLU A 73 -9.30 -2.03 0.54
CA GLU A 73 -10.40 -1.20 1.03
C GLU A 73 -10.70 -0.02 0.09
N VAL A 74 -9.69 0.55 -0.57
CA VAL A 74 -9.90 1.55 -1.62
C VAL A 74 -10.64 0.96 -2.83
N LEU A 75 -10.24 -0.22 -3.31
CA LEU A 75 -10.90 -0.87 -4.45
C LEU A 75 -12.35 -1.25 -4.11
N LYS A 76 -12.61 -1.79 -2.91
CA LYS A 76 -13.97 -2.06 -2.45
C LYS A 76 -14.80 -0.79 -2.37
N ALA A 77 -14.23 0.31 -1.90
CA ALA A 77 -14.92 1.59 -1.85
C ALA A 77 -15.29 2.11 -3.25
N ILE A 78 -14.40 1.96 -4.24
CA ILE A 78 -14.68 2.30 -5.64
C ILE A 78 -15.87 1.51 -6.18
N ILE A 79 -15.92 0.20 -5.92
CA ILE A 79 -17.03 -0.67 -6.34
C ILE A 79 -18.33 -0.32 -5.59
N ALA A 80 -18.26 -0.07 -4.28
CA ALA A 80 -19.42 0.35 -3.48
C ALA A 80 -20.01 1.68 -3.98
N LEU A 81 -19.20 2.54 -4.62
CA LEU A 81 -19.63 3.78 -5.25
C LEU A 81 -20.18 3.60 -6.68
N GLY A 82 -20.29 2.36 -7.17
CA GLY A 82 -20.91 2.01 -8.46
C GLY A 82 -19.96 2.01 -9.66
N TYR A 83 -18.65 2.03 -9.44
CA TYR A 83 -17.66 1.87 -10.51
C TYR A 83 -17.33 0.41 -10.75
N ASP A 84 -16.92 0.09 -11.98
CA ASP A 84 -16.48 -1.25 -12.36
C ASP A 84 -15.00 -1.21 -12.78
N ILE A 85 -14.22 -2.16 -12.29
CA ILE A 85 -12.77 -2.24 -12.52
C ILE A 85 -12.51 -3.43 -13.43
N LYS A 86 -11.99 -3.17 -14.64
CA LYS A 86 -11.74 -4.21 -15.64
C LYS A 86 -10.38 -3.97 -16.30
N ARG A 87 -9.64 -5.04 -16.56
CA ARG A 87 -8.44 -4.98 -17.40
C ARG A 87 -8.87 -4.90 -18.87
N THR A 88 -8.35 -3.92 -19.61
CA THR A 88 -8.58 -3.71 -21.05
C THR A 88 -7.52 -4.40 -21.89
#